data_AF-A0A7M2X1S4-F1
#
_entry.id   AF-A0A7M2X1S4-F1
#
_cell.length_a   1.000
_cell.length_b   1.000
_cell.length_c   1.000
_cell.angle_alpha   90.00
_cell.angle_beta   90.00
_cell.angle_gamma   90.00
#
_symmetry.space_group_name_H-M   'P 1'
#
loop_
_entity.id
_entity.type
_entity.pdbx_description
1 polymer ?
#
loop_
_entity_poly.entity_id
_entity_poly.type
_entity_poly.pdbx_seq_one_letter_code
_entity_poly.pdbx_strand_id
1 'polypeptide(L)'
;MNQPMKNVLFAVAVAFVLSPSTAHAVIEAKLPLTSIYGISKGVVVGTVEKVNPETGDMDVVAKETLTGEGFNGACRIAVQVPEIRPHLAAGQSAVIMLSKRDPKQAILHIGDTWALATYDATKRIPFFIATGVKPDFPHTFPGSTDTLIAILRDLKKDGKTSLLDKVDPAIFAGGIKEIGKLPVANPTAITTGDFDGDGKPDLAVATAAGVSVYSLEGGAIAPSKASSPKDFPPGAATPGGEPALATAVAAFGPAGERARIVARSKSITREPVDDKSKLPIDDFKRLTGDPAKVFFPTVGADGVKAAVMTDIDINGDGRRDVLIAADEGAIVLVNRGYGAFFVIAKVKELLAKDGKYPFPIEAGTKLAAADLDGDKKDELIVVAADGRVWVAK
;
A
#
# COMPACT_ATOMS: atom_id res chain seq x y z
N MET A 1 -32.75 -53.65 -59.67
CA MET A 1 -31.85 -52.53 -59.99
C MET A 1 -31.53 -51.81 -58.69
N ASN A 2 -30.45 -52.22 -58.01
CA ASN A 2 -29.99 -51.64 -56.75
C ASN A 2 -29.06 -50.46 -57.05
N GLN A 3 -29.44 -49.24 -56.67
CA GLN A 3 -28.50 -48.14 -56.48
C GLN A 3 -28.27 -47.93 -54.98
N PRO A 4 -27.02 -47.84 -54.51
CA PRO A 4 -26.73 -47.54 -53.11
C PRO A 4 -26.78 -46.02 -52.86
N MET A 5 -27.54 -45.62 -51.84
CA MET A 5 -27.52 -44.26 -51.30
C MET A 5 -26.16 -43.98 -50.64
N LYS A 6 -25.51 -42.90 -51.09
CA LYS A 6 -24.28 -42.36 -50.50
C LYS A 6 -24.63 -41.62 -49.20
N ASN A 7 -24.17 -42.13 -48.06
CA ASN A 7 -24.17 -41.39 -46.81
C ASN A 7 -23.10 -40.28 -46.88
N VAL A 8 -23.53 -39.03 -47.00
CA VAL A 8 -22.66 -37.86 -46.86
C VAL A 8 -22.58 -37.52 -45.38
N LEU A 9 -21.43 -37.77 -44.76
CA LEU A 9 -21.11 -37.31 -43.41
C LEU A 9 -20.96 -35.78 -43.43
N PHE A 10 -21.83 -35.06 -42.73
CA PHE A 10 -21.62 -33.64 -42.41
C PHE A 10 -20.65 -33.55 -41.22
N ALA A 11 -19.38 -33.23 -41.50
CA ALA A 11 -18.43 -32.88 -40.45
C ALA A 11 -18.65 -31.42 -40.05
N VAL A 12 -19.27 -31.20 -38.88
CA VAL A 12 -19.31 -29.87 -38.24
C VAL A 12 -17.95 -29.65 -37.57
N ALA A 13 -17.08 -28.89 -38.22
CA ALA A 13 -15.84 -28.41 -37.61
C ALA A 13 -16.18 -27.28 -36.63
N VAL A 14 -16.25 -27.60 -35.33
CA VAL A 14 -16.29 -26.61 -34.26
C VAL A 14 -14.88 -26.05 -34.10
N ALA A 15 -14.62 -24.87 -34.66
CA ALA A 15 -13.40 -24.13 -34.38
C ALA A 15 -13.45 -23.62 -32.94
N PHE A 16 -12.72 -24.28 -32.04
CA PHE A 16 -12.37 -23.68 -30.75
C PHE A 16 -11.40 -22.52 -31.02
N VAL A 17 -11.90 -21.29 -30.98
CA VAL A 17 -11.06 -20.11 -30.81
C VAL A 17 -10.50 -20.19 -29.40
N LEU A 18 -9.34 -20.83 -29.26
CA LEU A 18 -8.51 -20.70 -28.05
C LEU A 18 -7.98 -19.27 -28.05
N SER A 19 -8.73 -18.35 -27.43
CA SER A 19 -8.18 -17.07 -26.99
C SER A 19 -6.99 -17.39 -26.06
N PRO A 20 -5.76 -16.93 -26.35
CA PRO A 20 -4.67 -17.08 -25.41
C PRO A 20 -5.08 -16.31 -24.15
N SER A 21 -5.32 -17.01 -23.05
CA SER A 21 -5.40 -16.35 -21.75
C SER A 21 -4.04 -15.74 -21.50
N THR A 22 -3.90 -14.43 -21.67
CA THR A 22 -2.74 -13.72 -21.15
C THR A 22 -2.73 -13.99 -19.65
N ALA A 23 -1.71 -14.69 -19.18
CA ALA A 23 -1.46 -14.82 -17.75
C ALA A 23 -1.16 -13.41 -17.26
N HIS A 24 -2.18 -12.72 -16.74
CA HIS A 24 -2.01 -11.43 -16.09
C HIS A 24 -1.26 -11.72 -14.80
N ALA A 25 -0.05 -11.16 -14.65
CA ALA A 25 0.62 -11.19 -13.35
C ALA A 25 -0.32 -10.52 -12.35
N VAL A 26 -0.53 -11.11 -11.18
CA VAL A 26 -1.32 -10.52 -10.09
C VAL A 26 -0.41 -10.46 -8.88
N ILE A 27 -0.41 -9.34 -8.16
CA ILE A 27 0.21 -9.26 -6.84
C ILE A 27 -0.87 -9.68 -5.86
N GLU A 28 -0.67 -10.81 -5.18
CA GLU A 28 -1.62 -11.36 -4.23
C GLU A 28 -0.91 -11.73 -2.92
N ALA A 29 -1.59 -11.46 -1.80
CA ALA A 29 -1.16 -12.01 -0.52
C ALA A 29 -1.28 -13.53 -0.59
N LYS A 30 -0.15 -14.26 -0.56
CA LYS A 30 -0.13 -15.73 -0.66
C LYS A 30 -1.00 -16.44 0.40
N LEU A 31 -1.18 -15.80 1.55
CA LEU A 31 -2.03 -16.28 2.65
C LEU A 31 -2.93 -15.13 3.10
N PRO A 32 -4.03 -14.83 2.39
CA PRO A 32 -4.94 -13.76 2.76
C PRO A 32 -5.49 -13.96 4.17
N LEU A 33 -5.76 -12.86 4.90
CA LEU A 33 -6.22 -12.96 6.28
C LEU A 33 -7.58 -13.69 6.37
N THR A 34 -8.45 -13.48 5.38
CA THR A 34 -9.72 -14.21 5.19
C THR A 34 -9.51 -15.73 5.15
N SER A 35 -8.45 -16.19 4.48
CA SER A 35 -8.09 -17.60 4.38
C SER A 35 -7.58 -18.15 5.71
N ILE A 36 -6.70 -17.41 6.40
CA ILE A 36 -6.21 -17.79 7.74
C ILE A 36 -7.38 -17.89 8.73
N TYR A 37 -8.29 -16.91 8.71
CA TYR A 37 -9.50 -16.90 9.52
C TYR A 37 -10.39 -18.12 9.25
N GLY A 38 -10.63 -18.44 7.97
CA GLY A 38 -11.44 -19.59 7.58
C GLY A 38 -10.86 -20.95 8.03
N ILE A 39 -9.54 -21.11 8.02
CA ILE A 39 -8.86 -22.33 8.48
C ILE A 39 -8.53 -22.34 9.99
N SER A 40 -8.89 -21.29 10.72
CA SER A 40 -8.70 -21.22 12.17
C SER A 40 -9.82 -21.95 12.91
N LYS A 41 -9.45 -22.82 13.86
CA LYS A 41 -10.36 -23.57 14.74
C LYS A 41 -11.04 -22.61 15.70
N GLY A 42 -10.29 -21.61 16.16
CA GLY A 42 -10.83 -20.39 16.70
C GLY A 42 -9.80 -19.28 16.71
N VAL A 43 -10.29 -18.05 16.81
CA VAL A 43 -9.47 -16.84 16.85
C VAL A 43 -9.75 -16.14 18.17
N VAL A 44 -8.75 -16.05 19.02
CA VAL A 44 -8.83 -15.50 20.37
C VAL A 44 -8.06 -14.19 20.42
N VAL A 45 -8.65 -13.18 21.05
CA VAL A 45 -8.05 -11.87 21.30
C VAL A 45 -7.85 -11.72 22.80
N GLY A 46 -6.66 -11.25 23.19
CA GLY A 46 -6.29 -11.04 24.58
C GLY A 46 -5.45 -9.79 24.79
N THR A 47 -5.10 -9.55 26.05
CA THR A 47 -4.19 -8.49 26.47
C THR A 47 -3.03 -9.10 27.25
N VAL A 48 -1.82 -8.66 26.93
CA VAL A 48 -0.60 -9.04 27.64
C VAL A 48 -0.61 -8.38 29.02
N GLU A 49 -0.63 -9.17 30.09
CA GLU A 49 -0.57 -8.64 31.46
C GLU A 49 0.86 -8.44 31.94
N LYS A 50 1.74 -9.40 31.63
CA LYS A 50 3.13 -9.42 32.08
C LYS A 50 4.02 -9.95 30.97
N VAL A 51 5.24 -9.42 30.91
CA VAL A 51 6.31 -9.90 30.05
C VAL A 51 7.53 -10.09 30.95
N ASN A 52 8.17 -11.26 30.87
CA ASN A 52 9.47 -11.48 31.47
C ASN A 52 10.52 -10.73 30.62
N PRO A 53 11.29 -9.79 31.19
CA PRO A 53 12.23 -8.96 30.41
C PRO A 53 13.43 -9.74 29.86
N GLU A 54 13.77 -10.89 30.44
CA GLU A 54 14.91 -11.71 30.00
C GLU A 54 14.51 -12.69 28.90
N THR A 55 13.37 -13.37 29.06
CA THR A 55 12.94 -14.43 28.15
C THR A 55 11.91 -13.98 27.11
N GLY A 56 11.21 -12.88 27.38
CA GLY A 56 10.03 -12.45 26.61
C GLY A 56 8.77 -13.26 26.89
N ASP A 57 8.84 -14.28 27.77
CA ASP A 57 7.66 -15.07 28.15
C ASP A 57 6.57 -14.16 28.70
N MET A 58 5.33 -14.40 28.30
CA MET A 58 4.22 -13.53 28.63
C MET A 58 3.04 -14.27 29.22
N ASP A 59 2.39 -13.62 30.17
CA ASP A 59 1.07 -13.98 30.65
C ASP A 59 0.05 -13.10 29.91
N VAL A 60 -0.93 -13.73 29.28
CA VAL A 60 -1.97 -13.07 28.47
C VAL A 60 -3.33 -13.44 29.03
N VAL A 61 -4.23 -12.47 29.10
CA VAL A 61 -5.63 -12.72 29.44
C VAL A 61 -6.47 -12.65 28.17
N ALA A 62 -7.00 -13.80 27.77
CA ALA A 62 -7.97 -13.92 26.69
C ALA A 62 -9.30 -13.29 27.09
N LYS A 63 -9.78 -12.36 26.27
CA LYS A 63 -10.96 -11.54 26.53
C LYS A 63 -12.12 -11.85 25.58
N GLU A 64 -11.80 -12.24 24.36
CA GLU A 64 -12.79 -12.44 23.31
C GLU A 64 -12.39 -13.61 22.41
N THR A 65 -13.36 -14.46 22.05
CA THR A 65 -13.24 -15.38 20.92
C THR A 65 -14.04 -14.82 19.74
N LEU A 66 -13.35 -14.55 18.63
CA LEU A 66 -13.96 -13.98 17.43
C LEU A 66 -14.69 -15.02 16.59
N THR A 67 -14.19 -16.26 16.55
CA THR A 67 -14.84 -17.37 15.84
C THR A 67 -14.43 -18.70 16.44
N GLY A 68 -15.27 -19.72 16.22
CA GLY A 68 -14.98 -21.12 16.50
C GLY A 68 -14.75 -21.45 17.97
N GLU A 69 -13.95 -22.49 18.21
CA GLU A 69 -13.57 -22.93 19.55
C GLU A 69 -12.41 -22.08 20.07
N GLY A 70 -12.64 -21.38 21.17
CA GLY A 70 -11.62 -20.58 21.85
C GLY A 70 -11.62 -20.80 23.35
N PHE A 71 -10.95 -19.90 24.06
CA PHE A 71 -10.86 -19.92 25.51
C PHE A 71 -10.91 -18.49 26.06
N ASN A 72 -11.26 -18.37 27.33
CA ASN A 72 -11.29 -17.10 28.06
C ASN A 72 -10.43 -17.23 29.32
N GLY A 73 -9.90 -16.10 29.80
CA GLY A 73 -9.06 -16.05 30.99
C GLY A 73 -7.57 -16.26 30.69
N ALA A 74 -6.81 -16.67 31.70
CA ALA A 74 -5.36 -16.70 31.64
C ALA A 74 -4.84 -17.75 30.65
N CYS A 75 -3.87 -17.35 29.83
CA CYS A 75 -3.01 -18.22 29.04
C CYS A 75 -1.56 -17.74 29.11
N ARG A 76 -0.62 -18.62 28.80
CA ARG A 76 0.80 -18.29 28.81
C ARG A 76 1.43 -18.57 27.46
N ILE A 77 2.35 -17.69 27.05
CA ILE A 77 3.12 -17.83 25.81
C ILE A 77 4.61 -17.79 26.18
N ALA A 78 5.30 -18.91 25.98
CA ALA A 78 6.76 -18.95 26.06
C ALA A 78 7.35 -18.44 24.74
N VAL A 79 8.30 -17.50 24.80
CA VAL A 79 8.81 -16.82 23.59
C VAL A 79 10.23 -17.28 23.27
N GLN A 80 10.33 -18.23 22.35
CA GLN A 80 11.62 -18.76 21.86
C GLN A 80 12.11 -18.04 20.59
N VAL A 81 11.54 -16.88 20.28
CA VAL A 81 11.86 -16.07 19.10
C VAL A 81 12.51 -14.75 19.55
N PRO A 82 13.85 -14.67 19.59
CA PRO A 82 14.57 -13.52 20.12
C PRO A 82 14.22 -12.21 19.40
N GLU A 83 13.90 -12.26 18.10
CA GLU A 83 13.62 -11.10 17.26
C GLU A 83 12.34 -10.36 17.68
N ILE A 84 11.40 -11.04 18.33
CA ILE A 84 10.13 -10.44 18.76
C ILE A 84 10.27 -9.79 20.14
N ARG A 85 11.18 -10.29 20.99
CA ARG A 85 11.31 -9.89 22.41
C ARG A 85 11.41 -8.37 22.63
N PRO A 86 12.17 -7.59 21.84
CA PRO A 86 12.28 -6.15 22.05
C PRO A 86 10.95 -5.38 21.84
N HIS A 87 9.97 -6.02 21.21
CA HIS A 87 8.68 -5.42 20.87
C HIS A 87 7.56 -5.79 21.83
N LEU A 88 7.86 -6.60 22.85
CA LEU A 88 6.87 -7.12 23.81
C LEU A 88 6.79 -6.22 25.06
N ALA A 89 5.57 -5.82 25.40
CA ALA A 89 5.27 -5.04 26.59
C ALA A 89 3.90 -5.39 27.19
N ALA A 90 3.76 -5.19 28.51
CA ALA A 90 2.48 -5.27 29.18
C ALA A 90 1.51 -4.22 28.64
N GLY A 91 0.22 -4.55 28.62
CA GLY A 91 -0.85 -3.71 28.07
C GLY A 91 -1.10 -3.88 26.57
N GLN A 92 -0.16 -4.48 25.82
CA GLN A 92 -0.34 -4.75 24.40
C GLN A 92 -1.43 -5.78 24.14
N SER A 93 -2.06 -5.68 22.97
CA SER A 93 -2.96 -6.71 22.48
C SER A 93 -2.23 -7.95 21.97
N ALA A 94 -2.92 -9.08 22.00
CA ALA A 94 -2.46 -10.34 21.43
C ALA A 94 -3.58 -11.00 20.63
N VAL A 95 -3.23 -11.62 19.50
CA VAL A 95 -4.13 -12.48 18.72
C VAL A 95 -3.56 -13.89 18.68
N ILE A 96 -4.43 -14.88 18.89
CA ILE A 96 -4.10 -16.31 18.89
C ILE A 96 -5.07 -17.01 17.94
N MET A 97 -4.56 -17.57 16.86
CA MET A 97 -5.32 -18.28 15.83
C MET A 97 -5.00 -19.76 15.91
N LEU A 98 -5.89 -20.53 16.53
CA LEU A 98 -5.75 -21.98 16.68
C LEU A 98 -5.98 -22.64 15.33
N SER A 99 -5.17 -23.61 14.91
CA SER A 99 -5.33 -24.23 13.59
C SER A 99 -6.40 -25.33 13.58
N LYS A 100 -7.25 -25.39 12.53
CA LYS A 100 -8.16 -26.54 12.31
C LYS A 100 -7.41 -27.81 11.87
N ARG A 101 -6.31 -27.64 11.13
CA ARG A 101 -5.62 -28.75 10.45
C ARG A 101 -4.74 -29.55 11.41
N ASP A 102 -4.02 -28.85 12.27
CA ASP A 102 -3.23 -29.41 13.36
C ASP A 102 -3.65 -28.75 14.68
N PRO A 103 -4.29 -29.48 15.60
CA PRO A 103 -4.75 -28.94 16.87
C PRO A 103 -3.61 -28.59 17.84
N LYS A 104 -2.36 -28.98 17.54
CA LYS A 104 -1.17 -28.62 18.32
C LYS A 104 -0.48 -27.37 17.78
N GLN A 105 -1.03 -26.70 16.77
CA GLN A 105 -0.44 -25.53 16.15
C GLN A 105 -1.34 -24.31 16.28
N ALA A 106 -0.72 -23.15 16.38
CA ALA A 106 -1.36 -21.85 16.35
C ALA A 106 -0.49 -20.85 15.58
N ILE A 107 -1.14 -19.79 15.10
CA ILE A 107 -0.48 -18.58 14.62
C ILE A 107 -0.78 -17.48 15.64
N LEU A 108 0.24 -16.74 16.04
CA LEU A 108 0.11 -15.61 16.96
C LEU A 108 0.38 -14.31 16.23
N HIS A 109 -0.23 -13.23 16.71
CA HIS A 109 0.22 -11.87 16.45
C HIS A 109 0.45 -11.16 17.78
N ILE A 110 1.70 -10.88 18.10
CA ILE A 110 2.16 -10.33 19.37
C ILE A 110 3.34 -9.37 19.10
N GLY A 111 3.41 -8.25 19.84
CA GLY A 111 4.44 -7.24 19.59
C GLY A 111 4.47 -6.77 18.14
N ASP A 112 3.28 -6.67 17.53
CA ASP A 112 3.09 -6.32 16.11
C ASP A 112 3.84 -7.22 15.13
N THR A 113 4.00 -8.50 15.51
CA THR A 113 4.72 -9.49 14.72
C THR A 113 3.97 -10.81 14.69
N TRP A 114 3.91 -11.41 13.50
CA TRP A 114 3.43 -12.77 13.29
C TRP A 114 4.41 -13.80 13.82
N ALA A 115 3.93 -14.75 14.61
CA ALA A 115 4.71 -15.89 15.09
C ALA A 115 3.97 -17.22 14.87
N LEU A 116 4.72 -18.26 14.53
CA LEU A 116 4.24 -19.64 14.64
C LEU A 116 4.37 -20.09 16.08
N ALA A 117 3.38 -20.87 16.55
CA ALA A 117 3.41 -21.41 17.89
C ALA A 117 2.88 -22.84 17.95
N THR A 118 3.45 -23.62 18.87
CA THR A 118 2.83 -24.87 19.31
C THR A 118 1.85 -24.58 20.43
N TYR A 119 0.77 -25.36 20.50
CA TYR A 119 -0.26 -25.28 21.52
C TYR A 119 -0.30 -26.57 22.34
N ASP A 120 -0.13 -26.43 23.65
CA ASP A 120 -0.21 -27.53 24.62
C ASP A 120 -1.47 -27.40 25.47
N ALA A 121 -2.53 -28.10 25.02
CA ALA A 121 -3.80 -28.17 25.72
C ALA A 121 -3.78 -29.04 27.00
N THR A 122 -2.68 -29.75 27.29
CA THR A 122 -2.57 -30.60 28.49
C THR A 122 -2.22 -29.81 29.75
N LYS A 123 -1.74 -28.57 29.58
CA LYS A 123 -1.41 -27.68 30.70
C LYS A 123 -2.68 -27.18 31.36
N ARG A 124 -2.57 -26.86 32.66
CA ARG A 124 -3.67 -26.36 33.49
C ARG A 124 -4.33 -25.09 32.94
N ILE A 125 -3.55 -24.26 32.26
CA ILE A 125 -4.02 -23.12 31.47
C ILE A 125 -3.50 -23.27 30.04
N PRO A 126 -4.19 -22.71 29.03
CA PRO A 126 -3.72 -22.73 27.66
C PRO A 126 -2.26 -22.23 27.57
N PHE A 127 -1.39 -23.06 27.01
CA PHE A 127 0.05 -22.79 26.96
C PHE A 127 0.55 -22.87 25.52
N PHE A 128 1.21 -21.79 25.08
CA PHE A 128 1.76 -21.67 23.74
C PHE A 128 3.28 -21.54 23.82
N ILE A 129 3.97 -22.04 22.81
CA ILE A 129 5.40 -21.79 22.63
C ILE A 129 5.55 -21.16 21.26
N ALA A 130 5.91 -19.87 21.22
CA ALA A 130 6.26 -19.20 19.97
C ALA A 130 7.63 -19.71 19.51
N THR A 131 7.68 -20.37 18.35
CA THR A 131 8.85 -21.12 17.86
C THR A 131 9.56 -20.46 16.69
N GLY A 132 8.92 -19.52 15.99
CA GLY A 132 9.57 -18.78 14.91
C GLY A 132 8.69 -17.74 14.23
N VAL A 133 9.30 -16.90 13.41
CA VAL A 133 8.61 -16.03 12.45
C VAL A 133 8.57 -16.69 11.08
N LYS A 134 7.54 -16.37 10.28
CA LYS A 134 7.52 -16.73 8.86
C LYS A 134 7.69 -15.48 8.00
N PRO A 135 8.71 -15.41 7.12
CA PRO A 135 8.95 -14.23 6.29
C PRO A 135 7.77 -13.80 5.41
N ASP A 136 6.88 -14.72 5.04
CA ASP A 136 5.72 -14.42 4.19
C ASP A 136 4.53 -13.80 4.95
N PHE A 137 4.43 -13.93 6.28
CA PHE A 137 3.26 -13.45 7.02
C PHE A 137 3.13 -11.92 7.08
N PRO A 138 4.21 -11.12 7.12
CA PRO A 138 4.10 -9.68 6.93
C PRO A 138 3.37 -9.29 5.63
N HIS A 139 3.42 -10.10 4.56
CA HIS A 139 2.66 -9.84 3.34
C HIS A 139 1.16 -10.16 3.48
N THR A 140 0.78 -10.99 4.46
CA THR A 140 -0.63 -11.14 4.87
C THR A 140 -1.16 -9.83 5.42
N PHE A 141 -0.48 -9.31 6.44
CA PHE A 141 -0.76 -8.01 7.02
C PHE A 141 0.47 -7.52 7.80
N PRO A 142 1.06 -6.36 7.45
CA PRO A 142 2.31 -5.90 8.07
C PRO A 142 2.10 -4.98 9.29
N GLY A 143 0.87 -4.59 9.58
CA GLY A 143 0.55 -3.55 10.57
C GLY A 143 0.42 -4.06 12.01
N SER A 144 -0.12 -3.19 12.87
CA SER A 144 -0.21 -3.45 14.31
C SER A 144 -1.23 -4.54 14.69
N THR A 145 -1.04 -5.12 15.88
CA THR A 145 -1.93 -6.11 16.45
C THR A 145 -3.33 -5.56 16.70
N ASP A 146 -3.45 -4.30 17.12
CA ASP A 146 -4.74 -3.65 17.33
C ASP A 146 -5.49 -3.44 16.01
N THR A 147 -4.77 -3.05 14.97
CA THR A 147 -5.35 -2.93 13.63
C THR A 147 -5.77 -4.29 13.08
N LEU A 148 -4.97 -5.34 13.30
CA LEU A 148 -5.34 -6.71 12.94
C LEU A 148 -6.64 -7.14 13.63
N ILE A 149 -6.80 -6.82 14.92
CA ILE A 149 -8.03 -7.10 15.67
C ILE A 149 -9.23 -6.37 15.05
N ALA A 150 -9.08 -5.12 14.62
CA ALA A 150 -10.14 -4.39 13.93
C ALA A 150 -10.58 -5.12 12.65
N ILE A 151 -9.62 -5.54 11.82
CA ILE A 151 -9.89 -6.30 10.59
C ILE A 151 -10.61 -7.62 10.90
N LEU A 152 -10.16 -8.36 11.92
CA LEU A 152 -10.77 -9.63 12.31
C LEU A 152 -12.19 -9.46 12.87
N ARG A 153 -12.49 -8.31 13.50
CA ARG A 153 -13.84 -7.97 13.95
C ARG A 153 -14.76 -7.63 12.78
N ASP A 154 -14.26 -6.92 11.76
CA ASP A 154 -15.01 -6.69 10.53
C ASP A 154 -15.33 -8.03 9.85
N LEU A 155 -14.36 -8.95 9.78
CA LEU A 155 -14.59 -10.31 9.28
C LEU A 155 -15.65 -11.08 10.08
N LYS A 156 -15.59 -11.01 11.42
CA LYS A 156 -16.60 -11.64 12.30
C LYS A 156 -18.00 -11.07 12.04
N LYS A 157 -18.10 -9.75 11.88
CA LYS A 157 -19.37 -9.03 11.75
C LYS A 157 -19.98 -9.20 10.36
N ASP A 158 -19.18 -9.01 9.32
CA ASP A 158 -19.66 -8.85 7.94
C ASP A 158 -19.33 -10.06 7.06
N GLY A 159 -18.54 -11.02 7.54
CA GLY A 159 -18.04 -12.17 6.77
C GLY A 159 -16.99 -11.79 5.71
N LYS A 160 -16.63 -10.51 5.64
CA LYS A 160 -15.67 -9.92 4.70
C LYS A 160 -14.92 -8.78 5.35
N THR A 161 -13.83 -8.36 4.73
CA THR A 161 -13.06 -7.17 5.12
C THR A 161 -12.88 -6.25 3.92
N SER A 162 -12.62 -4.97 4.20
CA SER A 162 -12.21 -4.00 3.20
C SER A 162 -10.69 -4.01 2.95
N LEU A 163 -9.94 -4.90 3.61
CA LEU A 163 -8.51 -5.10 3.35
C LEU A 163 -8.33 -5.68 1.95
N LEU A 164 -7.56 -5.01 1.09
CA LEU A 164 -7.27 -5.50 -0.25
C LEU A 164 -6.28 -6.68 -0.18
N ASP A 165 -6.65 -7.82 -0.75
CA ASP A 165 -5.84 -9.05 -0.75
C ASP A 165 -5.08 -9.29 -2.07
N LYS A 166 -5.44 -8.56 -3.14
CA LYS A 166 -4.76 -8.62 -4.44
C LYS A 166 -4.88 -7.32 -5.22
N VAL A 167 -3.92 -7.05 -6.10
CA VAL A 167 -3.95 -5.94 -7.06
C VAL A 167 -3.41 -6.39 -8.41
N ASP A 168 -3.97 -5.84 -9.48
CA ASP A 168 -3.41 -5.96 -10.83
C ASP A 168 -2.19 -5.01 -10.97
N PRO A 169 -0.97 -5.53 -11.18
CA PRO A 169 0.21 -4.72 -11.39
C PRO A 169 0.26 -4.06 -12.77
N ALA A 170 -0.69 -4.34 -13.67
CA ALA A 170 -0.81 -3.65 -14.96
C ALA A 170 -1.28 -2.20 -14.74
N ILE A 171 -0.32 -1.36 -14.38
CA ILE A 171 -0.46 0.10 -14.28
C ILE A 171 0.36 0.77 -15.38
N PHE A 172 -0.04 1.97 -15.78
CA PHE A 172 0.63 2.72 -16.84
C PHE A 172 0.77 1.96 -18.18
N ALA A 173 -0.24 1.14 -18.51
CA ALA A 173 -0.21 0.29 -19.70
C ALA A 173 -0.40 1.07 -21.02
N GLY A 174 -1.02 2.25 -20.96
CA GLY A 174 -1.05 3.24 -22.04
C GLY A 174 0.28 3.97 -22.23
N GLY A 175 1.21 3.81 -21.29
CA GLY A 175 2.54 4.39 -21.31
C GLY A 175 2.52 5.87 -20.96
N ILE A 176 3.67 6.52 -21.17
CA ILE A 176 3.85 7.95 -20.89
C ILE A 176 4.07 8.75 -22.16
N LYS A 177 3.48 9.95 -22.22
CA LYS A 177 3.58 10.85 -23.37
C LYS A 177 3.79 12.28 -22.92
N GLU A 178 4.70 13.00 -23.60
CA GLU A 178 4.78 14.46 -23.48
C GLU A 178 3.57 15.09 -24.17
N ILE A 179 2.80 15.90 -23.45
CA ILE A 179 1.56 16.51 -23.94
C ILE A 179 1.68 18.01 -24.17
N GLY A 180 2.80 18.62 -23.78
CA GLY A 180 3.09 20.02 -24.09
C GLY A 180 4.13 20.65 -23.17
N LYS A 181 4.27 21.97 -23.31
CA LYS A 181 5.15 22.80 -22.50
C LYS A 181 4.41 24.04 -22.02
N LEU A 182 4.35 24.21 -20.71
CA LEU A 182 3.77 25.36 -20.05
C LEU A 182 4.72 26.57 -20.11
N PRO A 183 4.20 27.81 -20.22
CA PRO A 183 4.99 29.03 -20.11
C PRO A 183 5.33 29.35 -18.63
N VAL A 184 5.85 28.37 -17.90
CA VAL A 184 6.26 28.46 -16.48
C VAL A 184 7.66 27.89 -16.33
N ALA A 185 8.36 28.31 -15.28
CA ALA A 185 9.67 27.77 -14.94
C ALA A 185 9.76 27.53 -13.43
N ASN A 186 10.44 26.46 -13.04
CA ASN A 186 10.68 26.06 -11.65
C ASN A 186 9.39 26.02 -10.81
N PRO A 187 8.43 25.14 -11.15
CA PRO A 187 7.21 25.01 -10.37
C PRO A 187 7.53 24.58 -8.93
N THR A 188 6.93 25.30 -8.00
CA THR A 188 7.08 25.09 -6.55
C THR A 188 6.04 24.12 -6.01
N ALA A 189 4.84 24.08 -6.63
CA ALA A 189 3.78 23.12 -6.36
C ALA A 189 2.88 23.00 -7.59
N ILE A 190 2.21 21.86 -7.73
CA ILE A 190 1.12 21.67 -8.69
C ILE A 190 -0.03 20.93 -7.99
N THR A 191 -1.25 21.10 -8.49
CA THR A 191 -2.43 20.35 -8.04
C THR A 191 -3.45 20.30 -9.16
N THR A 192 -4.35 19.33 -9.09
CA THR A 192 -5.41 19.09 -10.06
C THR A 192 -6.79 19.30 -9.43
N GLY A 193 -7.77 19.65 -10.24
CA GLY A 193 -9.16 19.84 -9.83
C GLY A 193 -9.96 20.52 -10.94
N ASP A 194 -11.28 20.47 -10.87
CA ASP A 194 -12.14 21.24 -11.77
C ASP A 194 -12.21 22.70 -11.27
N PHE A 195 -11.33 23.55 -11.77
CA PHE A 195 -11.21 24.94 -11.32
C PHE A 195 -12.04 25.91 -12.17
N ASP A 196 -12.41 25.53 -13.40
CA ASP A 196 -13.26 26.33 -14.27
C ASP A 196 -14.73 25.90 -14.31
N GLY A 197 -15.07 24.79 -13.66
CA GLY A 197 -16.43 24.30 -13.46
C GLY A 197 -17.01 23.56 -14.66
N ASP A 198 -16.16 23.08 -15.59
CA ASP A 198 -16.58 22.34 -16.78
C ASP A 198 -16.74 20.83 -16.56
N GLY A 199 -16.41 20.35 -15.35
CA GLY A 199 -16.48 18.96 -14.97
C GLY A 199 -15.27 18.12 -15.38
N LYS A 200 -14.19 18.74 -15.88
CA LYS A 200 -12.93 18.07 -16.27
C LYS A 200 -11.78 18.57 -15.40
N PRO A 201 -10.69 17.78 -15.27
CA PRO A 201 -9.53 18.23 -14.51
C PRO A 201 -8.78 19.38 -15.19
N ASP A 202 -8.57 20.44 -14.42
CA ASP A 202 -7.55 21.45 -14.64
C ASP A 202 -6.27 21.12 -13.84
N LEU A 203 -5.17 21.76 -14.22
CA LEU A 203 -3.87 21.78 -13.57
C LEU A 203 -3.54 23.20 -13.10
N ALA A 204 -3.48 23.40 -11.80
CA ALA A 204 -2.93 24.62 -11.21
C ALA A 204 -1.43 24.45 -10.95
N VAL A 205 -0.63 25.41 -11.43
CA VAL A 205 0.82 25.42 -11.29
C VAL A 205 1.27 26.68 -10.56
N ALA A 206 1.91 26.50 -9.41
CA ALA A 206 2.44 27.59 -8.59
C ALA A 206 3.93 27.81 -8.85
N THR A 207 4.31 29.05 -9.08
CA THR A 207 5.71 29.50 -9.22
C THR A 207 5.97 30.70 -8.30
N ALA A 208 7.22 31.16 -8.24
CA ALA A 208 7.53 32.43 -7.57
C ALA A 208 6.82 33.65 -8.20
N ALA A 209 6.36 33.54 -9.45
CA ALA A 209 5.62 34.60 -10.15
C ALA A 209 4.10 34.55 -9.90
N GLY A 210 3.60 33.54 -9.20
CA GLY A 210 2.17 33.32 -8.96
C GLY A 210 1.67 31.98 -9.50
N VAL A 211 0.34 31.85 -9.54
CA VAL A 211 -0.37 30.63 -9.96
C VAL A 211 -1.00 30.81 -11.33
N SER A 212 -0.79 29.84 -12.23
CA SER A 212 -1.48 29.73 -13.52
C SER A 212 -2.29 28.44 -13.57
N VAL A 213 -3.44 28.45 -14.24
CA VAL A 213 -4.33 27.29 -14.37
C VAL A 213 -4.45 26.89 -15.83
N TYR A 214 -4.38 25.58 -16.11
CA TYR A 214 -4.41 25.00 -17.45
C TYR A 214 -5.42 23.85 -17.52
N SER A 215 -6.19 23.75 -18.59
CA SER A 215 -7.06 22.60 -18.86
C SER A 215 -6.23 21.42 -19.39
N LEU A 216 -6.59 20.20 -18.99
CA LEU A 216 -5.94 18.94 -19.41
C LEU A 216 -6.81 18.10 -20.37
N GLU A 217 -7.80 18.71 -21.03
CA GLU A 217 -8.76 17.99 -21.87
C GLU A 217 -8.13 17.27 -23.07
N GLY A 218 -8.56 16.01 -23.31
CA GLY A 218 -8.26 15.27 -24.54
C GLY A 218 -6.78 14.94 -24.75
N GLY A 219 -5.97 14.96 -23.67
CA GLY A 219 -4.54 14.74 -23.74
C GLY A 219 -3.75 15.93 -24.32
N ALA A 220 -4.34 17.13 -24.29
CA ALA A 220 -3.70 18.39 -24.65
C ALA A 220 -3.71 19.35 -23.45
N ILE A 221 -2.84 20.36 -23.52
CA ILE A 221 -2.78 21.42 -22.51
C ILE A 221 -3.15 22.74 -23.14
N ALA A 222 -4.10 23.44 -22.52
CA ALA A 222 -4.52 24.78 -22.92
C ALA A 222 -4.68 25.70 -21.70
N PRO A 223 -4.62 27.03 -21.85
CA PRO A 223 -5.01 27.95 -20.77
C PRO A 223 -6.44 27.65 -20.29
N SER A 224 -6.62 27.52 -18.97
CA SER A 224 -7.94 27.32 -18.37
C SER A 224 -8.73 28.64 -18.32
N LYS A 225 -10.07 28.53 -18.24
CA LYS A 225 -10.93 29.70 -18.00
C LYS A 225 -10.97 30.09 -16.52
N ALA A 226 -10.44 29.25 -15.63
CA ALA A 226 -10.34 29.54 -14.21
C ALA A 226 -9.52 30.82 -13.97
N SER A 227 -10.00 31.66 -13.07
CA SER A 227 -9.20 32.81 -12.61
C SER A 227 -8.04 32.33 -11.76
N SER A 228 -6.85 32.89 -11.96
CA SER A 228 -5.73 32.65 -11.05
C SER A 228 -6.08 33.14 -9.63
N PRO A 229 -5.77 32.34 -8.58
CA PRO A 229 -5.90 32.80 -7.21
C PRO A 229 -5.08 34.09 -6.99
N LYS A 230 -5.71 35.12 -6.43
CA LYS A 230 -5.07 36.44 -6.23
C LYS A 230 -4.11 36.47 -5.04
N ASP A 231 -4.21 35.52 -4.12
CA ASP A 231 -3.42 35.45 -2.90
C ASP A 231 -2.89 34.02 -2.68
N PHE A 232 -1.59 33.81 -2.92
CA PHE A 232 -0.90 32.56 -2.55
C PHE A 232 0.42 32.90 -1.86
N PRO A 233 0.60 32.60 -0.57
CA PRO A 233 1.84 32.94 0.13
C PRO A 233 3.00 32.05 -0.37
N PRO A 234 4.23 32.60 -0.49
CA PRO A 234 5.41 31.79 -0.75
C PRO A 234 5.62 30.81 0.41
N GLY A 235 5.92 29.56 0.06
CA GLY A 235 5.97 28.43 0.98
C GLY A 235 6.82 28.68 2.23
N ALA A 236 6.26 28.40 3.40
CA ALA A 236 6.99 28.40 4.65
C ALA A 236 7.96 27.20 4.69
N ALA A 237 9.21 27.44 5.08
CA ALA A 237 10.15 26.36 5.40
C ALA A 237 9.67 25.59 6.64
N THR A 238 9.63 24.26 6.57
CA THR A 238 9.42 23.42 7.77
C THR A 238 10.72 23.29 8.56
N PRO A 239 10.71 23.48 9.89
CA PRO A 239 11.89 23.34 10.74
C PRO A 239 12.17 21.87 11.13
N GLY A 240 13.45 21.51 11.14
CA GLY A 240 14.06 20.48 11.98
C GLY A 240 13.90 19.01 11.56
N GLY A 241 14.92 18.47 10.89
CA GLY A 241 15.06 17.06 10.51
C GLY A 241 15.89 16.88 9.24
N GLU A 242 16.27 15.66 8.87
CA GLU A 242 16.75 15.39 7.52
C GLU A 242 15.65 15.87 6.54
N PRO A 243 15.99 16.73 5.56
CA PRO A 243 15.00 17.35 4.70
C PRO A 243 14.21 16.27 3.95
N ALA A 244 12.88 16.35 4.02
CA ALA A 244 12.02 15.52 3.20
C ALA A 244 12.32 15.82 1.73
N LEU A 245 12.56 14.78 0.93
CA LEU A 245 12.71 14.89 -0.52
C LEU A 245 11.34 15.01 -1.18
N ALA A 246 10.36 14.25 -0.68
CA ALA A 246 8.99 14.29 -1.17
C ALA A 246 8.00 13.82 -0.10
N THR A 247 6.74 14.25 -0.25
CA THR A 247 5.64 13.82 0.61
C THR A 247 4.33 13.72 -0.16
N ALA A 248 3.47 12.80 0.27
CA ALA A 248 2.08 12.68 -0.16
C ALA A 248 1.20 12.59 1.09
N VAL A 249 -0.01 13.15 1.03
CA VAL A 249 -0.93 13.23 2.18
C VAL A 249 -2.31 12.74 1.78
N ALA A 250 -2.77 11.66 2.39
CA ALA A 250 -4.14 11.17 2.23
C ALA A 250 -4.56 10.33 3.45
N ALA A 251 -5.64 9.58 3.35
CA ALA A 251 -6.13 8.63 4.36
C ALA A 251 -5.25 7.37 4.45
N PHE A 252 -3.98 7.55 4.81
CA PHE A 252 -2.98 6.47 4.92
C PHE A 252 -2.90 5.86 6.32
N GLY A 253 -3.71 6.33 7.28
CA GLY A 253 -3.74 5.84 8.65
C GLY A 253 -4.50 4.51 8.83
N PRO A 254 -4.27 3.75 9.92
CA PRO A 254 -4.93 2.46 10.15
C PRO A 254 -6.45 2.54 10.33
N ALA A 255 -6.98 3.68 10.77
CA ALA A 255 -8.41 3.92 10.90
C ALA A 255 -8.94 4.80 9.75
N GLY A 256 -8.16 5.00 8.68
CA GLY A 256 -8.50 5.90 7.57
C GLY A 256 -8.28 7.38 7.89
N GLU A 257 -7.60 7.69 8.99
CA GLU A 257 -7.22 9.07 9.31
C GLU A 257 -6.11 9.59 8.38
N ARG A 258 -5.97 10.92 8.31
CA ARG A 258 -4.95 11.56 7.48
C ARG A 258 -3.56 11.30 8.03
N ALA A 259 -2.69 10.81 7.17
CA ALA A 259 -1.27 10.67 7.44
C ALA A 259 -0.49 11.10 6.20
N ARG A 260 0.78 11.43 6.39
CA ARG A 260 1.71 11.72 5.29
C ARG A 260 2.69 10.58 5.13
N ILE A 261 2.92 10.16 3.90
CA ILE A 261 4.11 9.38 3.55
C ILE A 261 5.23 10.37 3.27
N VAL A 262 6.40 10.13 3.85
CA VAL A 262 7.56 11.00 3.73
C VAL A 262 8.74 10.19 3.22
N ALA A 263 9.28 10.59 2.07
CA ALA A 263 10.54 10.08 1.55
C ALA A 263 11.67 11.04 1.95
N ARG A 264 12.70 10.48 2.58
CA ARG A 264 13.98 11.11 2.90
C ARG A 264 15.10 10.35 2.18
N SER A 265 16.34 10.84 2.22
CA SER A 265 17.45 10.17 1.55
C SER A 265 17.63 8.75 2.04
N LYS A 266 17.45 8.51 3.36
CA LYS A 266 17.70 7.18 3.96
C LYS A 266 16.47 6.49 4.56
N SER A 267 15.27 7.04 4.39
CA SER A 267 14.07 6.43 4.96
C SER A 267 12.81 6.79 4.20
N ILE A 268 11.84 5.88 4.25
CA ILE A 268 10.46 6.14 3.87
C ILE A 268 9.59 5.77 5.07
N THR A 269 8.78 6.70 5.53
CA THR A 269 8.02 6.59 6.78
C THR A 269 6.61 7.12 6.62
N ARG A 270 5.68 6.57 7.42
CA ARG A 270 4.38 7.19 7.64
C ARG A 270 4.40 8.06 8.89
N GLU A 271 3.89 9.26 8.76
CA GLU A 271 3.86 10.26 9.82
C GLU A 271 2.43 10.83 9.99
N PRO A 272 1.91 10.98 11.22
CA PRO A 272 0.66 11.69 11.45
C PRO A 272 0.75 13.15 10.99
N VAL A 273 -0.35 13.67 10.45
CA VAL A 273 -0.46 15.09 10.08
C VAL A 273 -0.81 15.93 11.31
N ASP A 274 -1.80 15.48 12.09
CA ASP A 274 -2.45 16.29 13.13
C ASP A 274 -1.84 16.09 14.53
N ASP A 275 -1.27 14.92 14.83
CA ASP A 275 -0.77 14.56 16.15
C ASP A 275 0.75 14.28 16.13
N LYS A 276 1.55 15.31 16.35
CA LYS A 276 3.03 15.20 16.31
C LYS A 276 3.62 14.43 17.49
N SER A 277 2.84 14.09 18.52
CA SER A 277 3.30 13.27 19.65
C SER A 277 3.52 11.79 19.27
N LYS A 278 3.14 11.44 18.03
CA LYS A 278 3.09 10.11 17.43
C LYS A 278 4.09 9.94 16.27
N LEU A 279 5.24 10.62 16.30
CA LEU A 279 6.26 10.58 15.24
C LEU A 279 7.52 9.78 15.64
N PRO A 280 8.07 8.88 14.79
CA PRO A 280 7.43 8.09 13.73
C PRO A 280 6.95 6.73 14.28
N ILE A 281 5.72 6.33 13.92
CA ILE A 281 5.11 5.08 14.42
C ILE A 281 5.39 3.86 13.53
N ASP A 282 5.61 4.04 12.21
CA ASP A 282 5.82 2.90 11.31
C ASP A 282 6.94 3.12 10.28
N ASP A 283 7.84 2.14 10.20
CA ASP A 283 8.83 2.04 9.14
C ASP A 283 8.21 1.44 7.88
N PHE A 284 8.92 1.56 6.75
CA PHE A 284 8.47 1.01 5.47
C PHE A 284 8.10 -0.48 5.52
N LYS A 285 8.73 -1.23 6.42
CA LYS A 285 8.43 -2.66 6.64
C LYS A 285 7.06 -2.87 7.28
N ARG A 286 6.65 -2.05 8.25
CA ARG A 286 5.29 -2.11 8.81
C ARG A 286 4.21 -1.64 7.85
N LEU A 287 4.59 -0.91 6.80
CA LEU A 287 3.67 -0.52 5.73
C LEU A 287 3.48 -1.61 4.67
N THR A 288 4.54 -2.35 4.33
CA THR A 288 4.57 -3.20 3.12
C THR A 288 4.92 -4.67 3.37
N GLY A 289 5.46 -4.99 4.55
CA GLY A 289 6.05 -6.28 4.91
C GLY A 289 7.54 -6.40 4.57
N ASP A 290 8.06 -5.57 3.67
CA ASP A 290 9.46 -5.56 3.24
C ASP A 290 10.16 -4.23 3.61
N PRO A 291 11.46 -4.22 3.91
CA PRO A 291 12.18 -2.98 4.15
C PRO A 291 12.41 -2.21 2.84
N ALA A 292 12.46 -0.87 2.91
CA ALA A 292 12.60 0.00 1.74
C ALA A 292 13.81 -0.34 0.85
N LYS A 293 14.90 -0.82 1.45
CA LYS A 293 16.12 -1.25 0.75
C LYS A 293 15.92 -2.36 -0.30
N VAL A 294 14.79 -3.08 -0.24
CA VAL A 294 14.43 -4.08 -1.27
C VAL A 294 14.10 -3.39 -2.59
N PHE A 295 13.53 -2.18 -2.53
CA PHE A 295 13.06 -1.42 -3.69
C PHE A 295 13.99 -0.27 -4.07
N PHE A 296 14.69 0.27 -3.07
CA PHE A 296 15.63 1.38 -3.18
C PHE A 296 16.96 0.99 -2.52
N PRO A 297 17.89 0.32 -3.23
CA PRO A 297 19.07 -0.32 -2.63
C PRO A 297 19.99 0.61 -1.85
N THR A 298 20.02 1.92 -2.15
CA THR A 298 20.88 2.86 -1.40
C THR A 298 20.23 3.38 -0.12
N VAL A 299 18.93 3.16 0.09
CA VAL A 299 18.22 3.55 1.31
C VAL A 299 18.79 2.81 2.52
N GLY A 300 19.24 3.57 3.52
CA GLY A 300 19.95 3.07 4.71
C GLY A 300 21.48 3.01 4.57
N ALA A 301 22.02 3.34 3.38
CA ALA A 301 23.46 3.48 3.12
C ALA A 301 23.78 4.90 2.62
N ASP A 302 24.02 5.06 1.31
CA ASP A 302 24.33 6.34 0.66
C ASP A 302 23.09 7.24 0.55
N GLY A 303 21.91 6.62 0.46
CA GLY A 303 20.62 7.27 0.32
C GLY A 303 20.30 7.73 -1.11
N VAL A 304 19.00 7.88 -1.38
CA VAL A 304 18.50 8.47 -2.63
C VAL A 304 18.80 9.97 -2.66
N LYS A 305 19.15 10.51 -3.83
CA LYS A 305 19.55 11.93 -3.94
C LYS A 305 18.37 12.83 -4.26
N ALA A 306 17.39 12.30 -4.96
CA ALA A 306 16.19 13.02 -5.34
C ALA A 306 15.00 12.06 -5.35
N ALA A 307 13.85 12.57 -4.93
CA ALA A 307 12.59 11.88 -5.04
C ALA A 307 11.48 12.89 -5.33
N VAL A 308 10.47 12.45 -6.07
CA VAL A 308 9.19 13.13 -6.24
C VAL A 308 8.08 12.14 -5.93
N MET A 309 6.94 12.64 -5.44
CA MET A 309 5.85 11.82 -4.93
C MET A 309 4.52 12.50 -5.18
N THR A 310 3.49 11.71 -5.45
CA THR A 310 2.08 12.14 -5.43
C THR A 310 1.24 11.02 -4.84
N ASP A 311 0.12 11.38 -4.21
CA ASP A 311 -0.97 10.44 -4.05
C ASP A 311 -1.71 10.26 -5.39
N ILE A 312 -2.23 9.07 -5.64
CA ILE A 312 -2.83 8.66 -6.92
C ILE A 312 -3.86 7.56 -6.65
N ASP A 313 -5.03 7.53 -7.29
CA ASP A 313 -5.91 6.35 -7.26
C ASP A 313 -5.64 5.51 -8.51
N ILE A 314 -4.64 4.61 -8.45
CA ILE A 314 -4.15 3.93 -9.67
C ILE A 314 -5.03 2.75 -10.08
N ASN A 315 -5.80 2.21 -9.12
CA ASN A 315 -6.60 1.01 -9.32
C ASN A 315 -8.11 1.31 -9.40
N GLY A 316 -8.53 2.56 -9.15
CA GLY A 316 -9.91 3.04 -9.23
C GLY A 316 -10.79 2.55 -8.08
N ASP A 317 -10.20 2.19 -6.95
CA ASP A 317 -10.93 1.71 -5.77
C ASP A 317 -11.43 2.84 -4.85
N GLY A 318 -11.09 4.10 -5.18
CA GLY A 318 -11.45 5.29 -4.43
C GLY A 318 -10.53 5.58 -3.24
N ARG A 319 -9.55 4.70 -2.95
CA ARG A 319 -8.49 4.96 -1.97
C ARG A 319 -7.30 5.54 -2.68
N ARG A 320 -6.72 6.57 -2.07
CA ARG A 320 -5.45 7.12 -2.55
C ARG A 320 -4.34 6.11 -2.27
N ASP A 321 -3.55 5.84 -3.29
CA ASP A 321 -2.26 5.15 -3.30
C ASP A 321 -1.12 6.19 -3.27
N VAL A 322 0.13 5.73 -3.36
CA VAL A 322 1.30 6.61 -3.43
C VAL A 322 2.23 6.18 -4.54
N LEU A 323 2.52 7.07 -5.49
CA LEU A 323 3.62 6.90 -6.43
C LEU A 323 4.87 7.59 -5.88
N ILE A 324 5.99 6.86 -5.85
CA ILE A 324 7.30 7.38 -5.44
C ILE A 324 8.26 7.15 -6.62
N ALA A 325 8.78 8.24 -7.19
CA ALA A 325 9.84 8.17 -8.19
C ALA A 325 11.11 8.82 -7.64
N ALA A 326 12.18 8.03 -7.56
CA ALA A 326 13.50 8.44 -7.13
C ALA A 326 14.52 8.30 -8.27
N ASP A 327 15.72 8.84 -8.07
CA ASP A 327 16.81 8.78 -9.05
C ASP A 327 17.24 7.33 -9.37
N GLU A 328 17.15 6.41 -8.42
CA GLU A 328 17.50 5.00 -8.62
C GLU A 328 16.35 4.07 -9.02
N GLY A 329 15.09 4.43 -8.75
CA GLY A 329 13.94 3.53 -8.96
C GLY A 329 12.58 4.23 -8.83
N ALA A 330 11.48 3.52 -9.10
CA ALA A 330 10.14 3.97 -8.78
C ALA A 330 9.27 2.81 -8.32
N ILE A 331 8.38 3.11 -7.37
CA ILE A 331 7.38 2.19 -6.86
C ILE A 331 6.01 2.86 -6.77
N VAL A 332 4.96 2.05 -6.76
CA VAL A 332 3.63 2.45 -6.29
C VAL A 332 3.29 1.64 -5.05
N LEU A 333 2.87 2.35 -3.99
CA LEU A 333 2.29 1.79 -2.79
C LEU A 333 0.77 1.77 -2.95
N VAL A 334 0.20 0.62 -3.32
CA VAL A 334 -1.26 0.48 -3.47
C VAL A 334 -1.88 0.28 -2.10
N ASN A 335 -2.79 1.17 -1.70
CA ASN A 335 -3.39 1.24 -0.38
C ASN A 335 -4.37 0.10 -0.16
N ARG A 336 -3.97 -0.86 0.67
CA ARG A 336 -4.81 -2.01 1.02
C ARG A 336 -5.90 -1.66 2.03
N GLY A 337 -5.90 -0.44 2.57
CA GLY A 337 -6.64 -0.07 3.76
C GLY A 337 -5.90 -0.46 5.04
N TYR A 338 -6.41 0.01 6.18
CA TYR A 338 -5.85 -0.28 7.49
C TYR A 338 -4.36 0.06 7.63
N GLY A 339 -3.88 1.04 6.86
CA GLY A 339 -2.49 1.49 6.89
C GLY A 339 -1.48 0.54 6.23
N ALA A 340 -1.94 -0.48 5.50
CA ALA A 340 -1.09 -1.44 4.80
C ALA A 340 -1.08 -1.16 3.29
N PHE A 341 0.01 -1.54 2.62
CA PHE A 341 0.20 -1.30 1.20
C PHE A 341 0.74 -2.55 0.47
N PHE A 342 0.34 -2.73 -0.79
CA PHE A 342 1.10 -3.53 -1.75
C PHE A 342 2.15 -2.68 -2.43
N VAL A 343 3.23 -3.31 -2.91
CA VAL A 343 4.28 -2.61 -3.65
C VAL A 343 4.32 -3.10 -5.08
N ILE A 344 4.06 -2.21 -6.04
CA ILE A 344 4.40 -2.44 -7.44
C ILE A 344 5.81 -1.88 -7.63
N ALA A 345 6.80 -2.76 -7.79
CA ALA A 345 8.22 -2.39 -7.72
C ALA A 345 8.85 -1.95 -9.06
N LYS A 346 8.18 -2.23 -10.18
CA LYS A 346 8.74 -2.06 -11.54
C LYS A 346 8.20 -0.83 -12.27
N VAL A 347 7.79 0.19 -11.53
CA VAL A 347 7.11 1.36 -12.10
C VAL A 347 8.02 2.12 -13.06
N LYS A 348 9.33 2.18 -12.76
CA LYS A 348 10.30 2.78 -13.67
C LYS A 348 10.31 2.09 -15.04
N GLU A 349 10.21 0.77 -15.10
CA GLU A 349 10.15 0.01 -16.36
C GLU A 349 8.86 0.31 -17.14
N LEU A 350 7.76 0.63 -16.44
CA LEU A 350 6.46 0.95 -17.03
C LEU A 350 6.38 2.40 -17.53
N LEU A 351 7.00 3.33 -16.81
CA LEU A 351 7.05 4.77 -17.16
C LEU A 351 8.21 5.13 -18.12
N ALA A 352 9.14 4.22 -18.38
CA ALA A 352 10.36 4.55 -19.12
C ALA A 352 10.50 3.76 -20.41
N LYS A 353 11.12 4.38 -21.40
CA LYS A 353 11.74 3.68 -22.53
C LYS A 353 13.22 3.47 -22.22
N ASP A 354 13.75 2.28 -22.50
CA ASP A 354 15.17 1.93 -22.28
C ASP A 354 15.67 2.16 -20.83
N GLY A 355 14.77 2.05 -19.84
CA GLY A 355 15.10 2.14 -18.42
C GLY A 355 15.43 3.55 -17.90
N LYS A 356 15.13 4.62 -18.66
CA LYS A 356 15.30 6.02 -18.24
C LYS A 356 13.97 6.77 -18.27
N TYR A 357 13.67 7.50 -17.19
CA TYR A 357 12.53 8.40 -17.20
C TYR A 357 12.64 9.39 -18.36
N PRO A 358 11.54 9.74 -19.02
CA PRO A 358 11.55 10.79 -20.03
C PRO A 358 11.65 12.21 -19.43
N PHE A 359 11.58 12.32 -18.10
CA PHE A 359 11.69 13.55 -17.33
C PHE A 359 12.76 13.43 -16.23
N PRO A 360 13.39 14.53 -15.81
CA PRO A 360 14.36 14.51 -14.72
C PRO A 360 13.66 14.31 -13.36
N ILE A 361 14.29 13.55 -12.47
CA ILE A 361 13.91 13.48 -11.04
C ILE A 361 14.77 14.48 -10.28
N GLU A 362 14.20 15.65 -10.00
CA GLU A 362 14.89 16.77 -9.36
C GLU A 362 13.91 17.67 -8.61
N ALA A 363 14.45 18.60 -7.81
CA ALA A 363 13.65 19.48 -6.97
C ALA A 363 12.63 20.34 -7.74
N GLY A 364 12.88 20.63 -9.02
CA GLY A 364 11.98 21.38 -9.90
C GLY A 364 10.87 20.54 -10.53
N THR A 365 10.95 19.20 -10.48
CA THR A 365 9.90 18.31 -10.98
C THR A 365 8.77 18.21 -9.96
N LYS A 366 7.52 18.24 -10.44
CA LYS A 366 6.31 18.08 -9.62
C LYS A 366 5.39 17.04 -10.23
N LEU A 367 4.70 16.30 -9.37
CA LEU A 367 3.74 15.28 -9.74
C LEU A 367 2.36 15.68 -9.23
N ALA A 368 1.34 15.33 -10.01
CA ALA A 368 -0.05 15.31 -9.60
C ALA A 368 -0.73 14.11 -10.25
N ALA A 369 -1.97 13.86 -9.85
CA ALA A 369 -2.77 12.77 -10.35
C ALA A 369 -4.21 13.25 -10.57
N ALA A 370 -4.84 12.80 -11.64
CA ALA A 370 -6.26 13.02 -11.88
C ALA A 370 -6.77 12.03 -12.92
N ASP A 371 -8.04 11.66 -12.80
CA ASP A 371 -8.79 10.94 -13.83
C ASP A 371 -9.08 11.87 -15.02
N LEU A 372 -8.24 11.80 -16.06
CA LEU A 372 -8.31 12.66 -17.25
C LEU A 372 -9.27 12.12 -18.32
N ASP A 373 -9.61 10.83 -18.25
CA ASP A 373 -10.39 10.16 -19.29
C ASP A 373 -11.75 9.60 -18.81
N GLY A 374 -12.04 9.72 -17.53
CA GLY A 374 -13.29 9.33 -16.88
C GLY A 374 -13.39 7.85 -16.53
N ASP A 375 -12.28 7.09 -16.54
CA ASP A 375 -12.28 5.66 -16.22
C ASP A 375 -12.20 5.36 -14.70
N LYS A 376 -12.14 6.41 -13.88
CA LYS A 376 -11.99 6.42 -12.41
C LYS A 376 -10.62 5.99 -11.90
N LYS A 377 -9.64 5.79 -12.77
CA LYS A 377 -8.24 5.67 -12.38
C LYS A 377 -7.57 6.98 -12.71
N ASP A 378 -6.72 7.41 -11.80
CA ASP A 378 -5.95 8.60 -12.04
C ASP A 378 -4.82 8.32 -13.04
N GLU A 379 -4.66 9.20 -14.02
CA GLU A 379 -3.41 9.36 -14.74
C GLU A 379 -2.39 10.12 -13.89
N LEU A 380 -1.11 9.78 -14.09
CA LEU A 380 0.00 10.54 -13.52
C LEU A 380 0.32 11.73 -14.41
N ILE A 381 0.34 12.93 -13.82
CA ILE A 381 0.77 14.18 -14.47
C ILE A 381 2.13 14.58 -13.92
N VAL A 382 3.08 14.84 -14.80
CA VAL A 382 4.45 15.25 -14.46
C VAL A 382 4.70 16.63 -15.04
N VAL A 383 5.13 17.59 -14.23
CA VAL A 383 5.61 18.91 -14.69
C VAL A 383 7.08 19.06 -14.32
N ALA A 384 7.97 19.17 -15.30
CA ALA A 384 9.40 19.37 -15.07
C ALA A 384 9.74 20.84 -14.80
N ALA A 385 10.98 21.08 -14.35
CA ALA A 385 11.50 22.41 -14.04
C ALA A 385 11.42 23.38 -15.22
N ASP A 386 11.55 22.88 -16.45
CA ASP A 386 11.50 23.65 -17.69
C ASP A 386 10.08 23.86 -18.23
N GLY A 387 9.05 23.41 -17.51
CA GLY A 387 7.65 23.54 -17.87
C GLY A 387 7.11 22.45 -18.81
N ARG A 388 7.93 21.48 -19.26
CA ARG A 388 7.41 20.34 -20.03
C ARG A 388 6.49 19.48 -19.16
N VAL A 389 5.47 18.92 -19.80
CA VAL A 389 4.44 18.13 -19.14
C VAL A 389 4.28 16.77 -19.79
N TRP A 390 4.26 15.73 -18.96
CA TRP A 390 3.95 14.37 -19.36
C TRP A 390 2.71 13.86 -18.65
N VAL A 391 1.98 12.99 -19.35
CA VAL A 391 0.89 12.19 -18.78
C VAL A 391 1.20 10.72 -18.97
N ALA A 392 1.08 9.93 -17.91
CA ALA A 392 1.17 8.48 -17.96
C ALA A 392 -0.18 7.85 -17.62
N LYS A 393 -0.59 6.91 -18.47
CA LYS A 393 -1.87 6.20 -18.43
C LYS A 393 -1.66 4.70 -18.34
#